data_AF-A0A660MR39-F1
#
_entry.id   AF-A0A660MR39-F1
#
_cell.length_a   1.000
_cell.length_b   1.000
_cell.length_c   1.000
_cell.angle_alpha   90.00
_cell.angle_beta   90.00
_cell.angle_gamma   90.00
#
_symmetry.space_group_name_H-M   'P 1'
#
loop_
_entity.id
_entity.type
_entity.pdbx_description
1 polymer ?
#
loop_
_entity_poly.entity_id
_entity_poly.type
_entity_poly.pdbx_seq_one_letter_code
_entity_poly.pdbx_strand_id
1 'polypeptide(L)'
;MPLSALVLSLLKEKNLTSESLKDAQRAFAKSRNLSTLPSKSQILQAYFQLLEQGKIEKNADFELLLRKRAIRSLSGIVPIQVLTKPFPCPSRCIFCPNDPEMPKSYIKSEPGAMRAFLNQFDPLKQVYNRLYSLQQTGHKTDKIEMIVLGGTWDFYPRDYKIDFIKQLYDACNTFGALAIKNLTGTANWKYAFEITNQDQIQLSSSLEEAIQINETAQHRIIGLTIETRPEFVTDQNCRDRRAMGVTRIEMGVQSTDDAVLDLNKRGHHLAEVEKALHKLRQYAFKFSIHIMPGLYGSTVEKDIQTFHDVYANPYLKPDEIKFYPTSVIPQTELYELYQQGKYEPITTEEISEIIETTFREIIPPYTRIKRLIRDIPATEISAGSNVTNLSQLMHEKLLKKYQKADADFRSVFYHRLYENLQVFSDEEEFFSVITNGTKGSVAIPKNAPTGLLRSTRKDAQPASFQTYLLGKAPELSSFRHFVSLDTRSREVRNKKEK
;
A
#
# COMPACT_ATOMS: atom_id res chain seq x y z
N MET A 1 2.93 -11.08 -35.10
CA MET A 1 3.60 -10.26 -36.14
C MET A 1 4.98 -9.88 -35.65
N PRO A 2 6.07 -10.04 -36.42
CA PRO A 2 7.40 -9.87 -35.86
C PRO A 2 7.74 -8.37 -35.78
N LEU A 3 7.41 -7.77 -34.63
CA LEU A 3 7.93 -6.47 -34.22
C LEU A 3 9.46 -6.49 -34.05
N SER A 4 10.10 -7.64 -34.22
CA SER A 4 11.55 -7.84 -34.26
C SER A 4 12.26 -6.85 -35.19
N ALA A 5 11.69 -6.54 -36.36
CA ALA A 5 12.28 -5.57 -37.28
C ALA A 5 12.29 -4.14 -36.71
N LEU A 6 11.22 -3.76 -36.01
CA LEU A 6 11.14 -2.49 -35.30
C LEU A 6 12.13 -2.44 -34.13
N VAL A 7 12.26 -3.52 -33.37
CA VAL A 7 13.23 -3.59 -32.25
C VAL A 7 14.66 -3.41 -32.77
N LEU A 8 15.03 -4.13 -33.83
CA LEU A 8 16.37 -4.06 -34.42
C LEU A 8 16.67 -2.68 -35.00
N SER A 9 15.69 -1.95 -35.54
CA SER A 9 15.90 -0.58 -36.01
C SER A 9 16.08 0.38 -34.85
N LEU A 10 15.26 0.27 -33.79
CA LEU A 10 15.35 1.14 -32.63
C LEU A 10 16.67 0.96 -31.86
N LEU A 11 17.21 -0.26 -31.76
CA LEU A 11 18.50 -0.53 -31.10
C LEU A 11 19.70 0.08 -31.85
N LYS A 12 19.55 0.44 -33.13
CA LYS A 12 20.60 1.10 -33.91
C LYS A 12 20.58 2.63 -33.76
N GLU A 13 19.52 3.21 -33.21
CA GLU A 13 19.45 4.65 -32.96
C GLU A 13 20.35 5.05 -31.79
N LYS A 14 21.34 5.92 -32.03
CA LYS A 14 22.29 6.37 -31.01
C LYS A 14 21.66 7.19 -29.87
N ASN A 15 20.59 7.93 -30.15
CA ASN A 15 19.94 8.85 -29.21
C ASN A 15 18.43 8.58 -29.14
N LEU A 16 18.06 7.36 -28.74
CA LEU A 16 16.67 6.96 -28.64
C LEU A 16 15.97 7.64 -27.45
N THR A 17 15.01 8.53 -27.72
CA THR A 17 14.22 9.25 -26.70
C THR A 17 12.76 8.80 -26.73
N SER A 18 11.95 9.27 -25.77
CA SER A 18 10.50 8.98 -25.77
C SER A 18 9.78 9.58 -26.97
N GLU A 19 10.32 10.64 -27.55
CA GLU A 19 9.79 11.31 -28.73
C GLU A 19 10.20 10.55 -30.00
N SER A 20 11.50 10.25 -30.17
CA SER A 20 11.96 9.47 -31.34
C SER A 20 11.35 8.07 -31.40
N LEU A 21 11.09 7.44 -30.25
CA LEU A 21 10.35 6.18 -30.16
C LEU A 21 8.93 6.28 -30.73
N LYS A 22 8.21 7.37 -30.45
CA LYS A 22 6.85 7.58 -31.00
C LYS A 22 6.88 7.74 -32.51
N ASP A 23 7.88 8.43 -33.02
CA ASP A 23 8.03 8.65 -34.46
C ASP A 23 8.41 7.36 -35.19
N ALA A 24 9.30 6.54 -34.62
CA ALA A 24 9.59 5.21 -35.12
C ALA A 24 8.37 4.28 -35.09
N GLN A 25 7.54 4.34 -34.03
CA GLN A 25 6.26 3.61 -33.97
C GLN A 25 5.30 4.02 -35.10
N ARG A 26 5.19 5.32 -35.39
CA ARG A 26 4.37 5.86 -36.48
C ARG A 26 4.89 5.44 -37.85
N ALA A 27 6.20 5.57 -38.09
CA ALA A 27 6.84 5.18 -39.34
C ALA A 27 6.67 3.68 -39.60
N PHE A 28 6.85 2.84 -38.58
CA PHE A 28 6.64 1.41 -38.68
C PHE A 28 5.17 1.05 -38.96
N ALA A 29 4.22 1.67 -38.25
CA ALA A 29 2.80 1.46 -38.50
C ALA A 29 2.41 1.85 -39.93
N LYS A 30 2.91 2.99 -40.43
CA LYS A 30 2.66 3.46 -41.80
C LYS A 30 3.23 2.52 -42.85
N SER A 31 4.50 2.12 -42.71
CA SER A 31 5.17 1.20 -43.66
C SER A 31 4.55 -0.21 -43.70
N ARG A 32 3.80 -0.61 -42.66
CA ARG A 32 3.14 -1.91 -42.55
C ARG A 32 1.62 -1.84 -42.61
N ASN A 33 1.08 -0.66 -42.92
CA ASN A 33 -0.36 -0.39 -43.02
C ASN A 33 -1.17 -0.86 -41.78
N LEU A 34 -0.65 -0.61 -40.58
CA LEU A 34 -1.27 -1.01 -39.31
C LEU A 34 -2.35 0.00 -38.88
N SER A 35 -3.50 -0.51 -38.44
CA SER A 35 -4.61 0.31 -37.90
C SER A 35 -4.31 0.94 -36.53
N THR A 36 -3.33 0.40 -35.80
CA THR A 36 -2.92 0.90 -34.48
C THR A 36 -1.40 0.91 -34.34
N LEU A 37 -0.88 1.89 -33.61
CA LEU A 37 0.55 1.98 -33.28
C LEU A 37 0.98 0.79 -32.39
N PRO A 38 2.12 0.14 -32.69
CA PRO A 38 2.68 -0.88 -31.80
C PRO A 38 2.92 -0.30 -30.41
N SER A 39 2.29 -0.88 -29.39
CA SER A 39 2.46 -0.41 -28.01
C SER A 39 3.87 -0.74 -27.49
N LYS A 40 4.39 0.06 -26.55
CA LYS A 40 5.71 -0.20 -25.95
C LYS A 40 5.84 -1.62 -25.36
N SER A 41 4.74 -2.19 -24.84
CA SER A 41 4.72 -3.57 -24.31
C SER A 41 4.92 -4.62 -25.41
N GLN A 42 4.31 -4.42 -26.59
CA GLN A 42 4.49 -5.33 -27.72
C GLN A 42 5.92 -5.23 -28.30
N ILE A 43 6.51 -4.03 -28.29
CA ILE A 43 7.92 -3.84 -28.67
C ILE A 43 8.84 -4.54 -27.66
N LEU A 44 8.57 -4.39 -26.36
CA LEU A 44 9.34 -5.04 -25.29
C LEU A 44 9.23 -6.58 -25.35
N GLN A 45 8.06 -7.12 -25.67
CA GLN A 45 7.88 -8.56 -25.92
C GLN A 45 8.77 -9.07 -27.05
N ALA A 46 8.77 -8.37 -28.19
CA ALA A 46 9.62 -8.75 -29.32
C ALA A 46 11.12 -8.59 -29.00
N TYR A 47 11.47 -7.65 -28.12
CA TYR A 47 12.82 -7.50 -27.59
C TYR A 47 13.25 -8.72 -26.75
N PHE A 48 12.42 -9.16 -25.80
CA PHE A 48 12.73 -10.35 -25.00
C PHE A 48 12.81 -11.64 -25.84
N GLN A 49 11.95 -11.79 -26.85
CA GLN A 49 12.04 -12.91 -27.80
C GLN A 49 13.36 -12.91 -28.58
N LEU A 50 13.86 -11.74 -28.98
CA LEU A 50 15.15 -11.63 -29.67
C LEU A 50 16.33 -11.96 -28.72
N LEU A 51 16.22 -11.62 -27.43
CA LEU A 51 17.21 -11.99 -26.41
C LEU A 51 17.24 -13.50 -26.18
N GLU A 52 16.09 -14.14 -26.00
CA GLU A 52 15.98 -15.60 -25.83
C GLU A 52 16.54 -16.37 -27.05
N GLN A 53 16.38 -15.80 -28.25
CA GLN A 53 16.94 -16.34 -29.50
C GLN A 53 18.43 -16.02 -29.70
N GLY A 54 19.08 -15.29 -28.78
CA GLY A 54 20.48 -14.90 -28.89
C GLY A 54 20.79 -13.92 -30.04
N LYS A 55 19.78 -13.23 -30.59
CA LYS A 55 19.93 -12.33 -31.75
C LYS A 55 20.37 -10.92 -31.39
N ILE A 56 20.26 -10.55 -30.13
CA ILE A 56 20.64 -9.24 -29.59
C ILE A 56 21.23 -9.42 -28.19
N GLU A 57 22.00 -8.42 -27.74
CA GLU A 57 22.48 -8.34 -26.36
C GLU A 57 21.54 -7.51 -25.48
N LYS A 58 21.65 -7.73 -24.17
CA LYS A 58 20.83 -7.01 -23.18
C LYS A 58 21.20 -5.52 -23.14
N ASN A 59 20.21 -4.65 -23.23
CA ASN A 59 20.36 -3.20 -23.24
C ASN A 59 19.41 -2.61 -22.17
N ALA A 60 19.98 -2.21 -21.04
CA ALA A 60 19.23 -1.72 -19.89
C ALA A 60 18.50 -0.41 -20.16
N ASP A 61 19.09 0.50 -20.94
CA ASP A 61 18.50 1.80 -21.29
C ASP A 61 17.30 1.63 -22.23
N PHE A 62 17.40 0.69 -23.16
CA PHE A 62 16.31 0.34 -24.07
C PHE A 62 15.12 -0.27 -23.32
N GLU A 63 15.38 -1.19 -22.39
CA GLU A 63 14.34 -1.72 -21.51
C GLU A 63 13.69 -0.60 -20.68
N LEU A 64 14.48 0.32 -20.14
CA LEU A 64 13.99 1.43 -19.33
C LEU A 64 13.08 2.37 -20.14
N LEU A 65 13.44 2.66 -21.40
CA LEU A 65 12.67 3.53 -22.28
C LEU A 65 11.32 2.93 -22.71
N LEU A 66 11.31 1.62 -23.01
CA LEU A 66 10.11 0.89 -23.44
C LEU A 66 9.19 0.54 -22.27
N ARG A 67 9.69 0.57 -21.03
CA ARG A 67 8.82 0.43 -19.86
C ARG A 67 7.83 1.60 -19.81
N LYS A 68 6.53 1.26 -19.88
CA LYS A 68 5.41 2.21 -20.02
C LYS A 68 5.28 3.17 -18.84
N ARG A 69 5.93 2.87 -17.72
CA ARG A 69 6.03 3.70 -16.52
C ARG A 69 7.50 3.73 -16.14
N ALA A 70 8.03 4.93 -15.88
CA ALA A 70 9.21 5.05 -15.04
C ALA A 70 8.97 4.22 -13.77
N ILE A 71 10.01 3.58 -13.28
CA ILE A 71 9.92 2.60 -12.20
C ILE A 71 9.20 3.25 -11.00
N ARG A 72 7.89 3.01 -10.83
CA ARG A 72 7.16 3.39 -9.61
C ARG A 72 7.65 2.60 -8.40
N SER A 73 8.57 1.65 -8.56
CA SER A 73 9.13 0.81 -7.49
C SER A 73 10.63 0.54 -7.73
N LEU A 74 11.51 1.52 -7.46
CA LEU A 74 12.97 1.31 -7.50
C LEU A 74 13.41 0.21 -6.52
N SER A 75 12.50 -0.16 -5.60
CA SER A 75 12.66 -1.16 -4.55
C SER A 75 12.84 -2.61 -5.03
N GLY A 76 12.51 -2.94 -6.28
CA GLY A 76 12.48 -4.34 -6.74
C GLY A 76 11.41 -5.23 -6.07
N ILE A 77 10.49 -4.63 -5.30
CA ILE A 77 9.33 -5.30 -4.69
C ILE A 77 8.10 -4.93 -5.51
N VAL A 78 7.30 -5.92 -5.88
CA VAL A 78 6.10 -5.72 -6.67
C VAL A 78 4.84 -5.90 -5.84
N PRO A 79 4.02 -4.85 -5.66
CA PRO A 79 2.73 -5.00 -5.00
C PRO A 79 1.72 -5.67 -5.94
N ILE A 80 1.16 -6.79 -5.48
CA ILE A 80 0.06 -7.50 -6.13
C ILE A 80 -1.18 -7.33 -5.25
N GLN A 81 -2.18 -6.65 -5.78
CA GLN A 81 -3.48 -6.46 -5.13
C GLN A 81 -4.45 -7.49 -5.68
N VAL A 82 -5.08 -8.22 -4.79
CA VAL A 82 -6.16 -9.18 -5.06
C VAL A 82 -7.38 -8.80 -4.22
N LEU A 83 -8.59 -9.07 -4.73
CA LEU A 83 -9.82 -8.90 -3.96
C LEU A 83 -10.45 -10.26 -3.68
N THR A 84 -10.98 -10.42 -2.47
CA THR A 84 -11.88 -11.53 -2.14
C THR A 84 -13.21 -11.40 -2.88
N LYS A 85 -14.00 -12.48 -2.95
CA LYS A 85 -15.32 -12.47 -3.60
C LYS A 85 -16.31 -11.56 -2.86
N PRO A 86 -17.34 -11.00 -3.50
CA PRO A 86 -18.39 -10.26 -2.81
C PRO A 86 -18.96 -11.06 -1.63
N PHE A 87 -19.06 -10.42 -0.48
CA PHE A 87 -19.58 -11.04 0.74
C PHE A 87 -20.24 -9.97 1.62
N PRO A 88 -21.33 -10.31 2.35
CA PRO A 88 -22.02 -9.34 3.18
C PRO A 88 -21.11 -8.72 4.24
N CYS A 89 -21.24 -7.40 4.40
CA CYS A 89 -20.66 -6.65 5.50
C CYS A 89 -21.81 -6.13 6.37
N PRO A 90 -21.85 -6.41 7.69
CA PRO A 90 -22.92 -5.91 8.55
C PRO A 90 -22.73 -4.43 8.94
N SER A 91 -21.61 -3.82 8.58
CA SER A 91 -21.36 -2.41 8.87
C SER A 91 -22.25 -1.52 8.00
N ARG A 92 -22.70 -0.40 8.58
CA ARG A 92 -23.61 0.56 7.93
C ARG A 92 -22.96 1.91 7.66
N CYS A 93 -21.64 1.92 7.45
CA CYS A 93 -20.88 3.15 7.21
C CYS A 93 -21.51 3.97 6.07
N ILE A 94 -21.87 5.22 6.36
CA ILE A 94 -22.68 6.04 5.45
C ILE A 94 -21.96 6.40 4.14
N PHE A 95 -20.63 6.38 4.15
CA PHE A 95 -19.77 6.75 3.02
C PHE A 95 -19.27 5.56 2.19
N CYS A 96 -19.51 4.32 2.64
CA CYS A 96 -18.98 3.13 1.96
C CYS A 96 -19.85 2.75 0.75
N PRO A 97 -19.27 2.72 -0.48
CA PRO A 97 -19.97 2.19 -1.64
C PRO A 97 -20.48 0.76 -1.43
N ASN A 98 -21.58 0.42 -2.10
CA ASN A 98 -22.26 -0.87 -1.97
C ASN A 98 -22.62 -1.46 -3.33
N ASP A 99 -21.65 -1.58 -4.22
CA ASP A 99 -21.81 -2.28 -5.50
C ASP A 99 -22.07 -3.78 -5.24
N PRO A 100 -23.20 -4.35 -5.71
CA PRO A 100 -23.59 -5.72 -5.43
C PRO A 100 -22.66 -6.77 -6.04
N GLU A 101 -21.90 -6.40 -7.08
CA GLU A 101 -20.92 -7.27 -7.74
C GLU A 101 -19.53 -7.18 -7.10
N MET A 102 -19.36 -6.38 -6.06
CA MET A 102 -18.07 -6.11 -5.41
C MET A 102 -18.12 -6.38 -3.90
N PRO A 103 -16.95 -6.65 -3.28
CA PRO A 103 -16.82 -6.56 -1.84
C PRO A 103 -17.13 -5.14 -1.35
N LYS A 104 -17.65 -5.03 -0.11
CA LYS A 104 -18.05 -3.75 0.49
C LYS A 104 -16.93 -2.71 0.37
N SER A 105 -17.32 -1.47 0.10
CA SER A 105 -16.47 -0.30 -0.13
C SER A 105 -15.82 -0.20 -1.50
N TYR A 106 -15.80 -1.24 -2.34
CA TYR A 106 -15.22 -1.21 -3.68
C TYR A 106 -16.27 -1.00 -4.77
N ILE A 107 -15.86 -0.34 -5.85
CA ILE A 107 -16.68 -0.07 -7.04
C ILE A 107 -16.04 -0.80 -8.23
N LYS A 108 -16.87 -1.43 -9.09
CA LYS A 108 -16.41 -2.23 -10.25
C LYS A 108 -15.44 -1.51 -11.18
N SER A 109 -15.60 -0.20 -11.35
CA SER A 109 -14.78 0.63 -12.22
C SER A 109 -13.38 0.96 -11.66
N GLU A 110 -13.13 0.70 -10.36
CA GLU A 110 -11.80 0.86 -9.78
C GLU A 110 -10.82 -0.12 -10.46
N PRO A 111 -9.62 0.30 -10.89
CA PRO A 111 -8.73 -0.56 -11.67
C PRO A 111 -8.37 -1.89 -11.00
N GLY A 112 -8.28 -1.92 -9.67
CA GLY A 112 -8.04 -3.14 -8.89
C GLY A 112 -9.26 -4.06 -8.85
N ALA A 113 -10.42 -3.50 -8.57
CA ALA A 113 -11.70 -4.20 -8.49
C ALA A 113 -12.14 -4.76 -9.85
N MET A 114 -12.01 -3.96 -10.91
CA MET A 114 -12.29 -4.40 -12.29
C MET A 114 -11.48 -5.64 -12.67
N ARG A 115 -10.19 -5.68 -12.29
CA ARG A 115 -9.36 -6.87 -12.54
C ARG A 115 -9.83 -8.07 -11.74
N ALA A 116 -10.20 -7.89 -10.47
CA ALA A 116 -10.70 -8.98 -9.66
C ALA A 116 -12.01 -9.56 -10.22
N PHE A 117 -12.93 -8.68 -10.65
CA PHE A 117 -14.19 -9.06 -11.28
C PHE A 117 -14.01 -9.83 -12.58
N LEU A 118 -13.11 -9.37 -13.47
CA LEU A 118 -12.77 -10.09 -14.70
C LEU A 118 -12.17 -11.48 -14.42
N ASN A 119 -11.56 -11.65 -13.25
CA ASN A 119 -11.04 -12.93 -12.76
C ASN A 119 -12.05 -13.72 -11.92
N GLN A 120 -13.30 -13.25 -11.81
CA GLN A 120 -14.34 -13.86 -10.98
C GLN A 120 -13.89 -14.02 -9.51
N PHE A 121 -13.01 -13.15 -9.04
CA PHE A 121 -12.41 -13.17 -7.70
C PHE A 121 -11.64 -14.46 -7.36
N ASP A 122 -11.26 -15.25 -8.37
CA ASP A 122 -10.43 -16.42 -8.22
C ASP A 122 -8.99 -16.01 -7.81
N PRO A 123 -8.43 -16.55 -6.71
CA PRO A 123 -7.12 -16.12 -6.21
C PRO A 123 -5.99 -16.44 -7.20
N LEU A 124 -5.99 -17.64 -7.79
CA LEU A 124 -4.97 -18.09 -8.74
C LEU A 124 -4.97 -17.21 -9.98
N LYS A 125 -6.13 -17.03 -10.62
CA LYS A 125 -6.25 -16.24 -11.85
C LYS A 125 -5.87 -14.78 -11.62
N GLN A 126 -6.24 -14.19 -10.49
CA GLN A 126 -5.85 -12.82 -10.15
C GLN A 126 -4.33 -12.66 -10.07
N VAL A 127 -3.63 -13.58 -9.39
CA VAL A 127 -2.17 -13.53 -9.23
C VAL A 127 -1.47 -13.85 -10.55
N TYR A 128 -1.85 -14.92 -11.26
CA TYR A 128 -1.29 -15.27 -12.56
C TYR A 128 -1.42 -14.12 -13.56
N ASN A 129 -2.63 -13.55 -13.71
CA ASN A 129 -2.84 -12.42 -14.61
C ASN A 129 -1.98 -11.22 -14.26
N ARG A 130 -1.79 -10.97 -12.96
CA ARG A 130 -0.97 -9.85 -12.50
C ARG A 130 0.51 -10.10 -12.77
N LEU A 131 1.04 -11.27 -12.40
CA LEU A 131 2.44 -11.66 -12.65
C LEU A 131 2.76 -11.63 -14.14
N TYR A 132 1.90 -12.20 -14.96
CA TYR A 132 2.02 -12.18 -16.40
C TYR A 132 2.08 -10.76 -16.94
N SER A 133 1.09 -9.91 -16.61
CA SER A 133 1.07 -8.51 -17.06
C SER A 133 2.32 -7.73 -16.64
N LEU A 134 2.89 -8.01 -15.47
CA LEU A 134 4.10 -7.35 -14.97
C LEU A 134 5.35 -7.79 -15.72
N GLN A 135 5.50 -9.09 -15.99
CA GLN A 135 6.61 -9.61 -16.80
C GLN A 135 6.56 -9.09 -18.23
N GLN A 136 5.38 -9.07 -18.86
CA GLN A 136 5.18 -8.50 -20.21
C GLN A 136 5.51 -6.99 -20.29
N THR A 137 5.56 -6.31 -19.15
CA THR A 137 5.95 -4.90 -19.05
C THR A 137 7.36 -4.71 -18.49
N GLY A 138 8.14 -5.78 -18.31
CA GLY A 138 9.55 -5.75 -17.91
C GLY A 138 9.79 -5.53 -16.41
N HIS A 139 8.78 -5.73 -15.57
CA HIS A 139 8.97 -5.68 -14.12
C HIS A 139 9.54 -7.01 -13.62
N LYS A 140 10.56 -6.94 -12.74
CA LYS A 140 11.02 -8.11 -11.99
C LYS A 140 9.98 -8.50 -10.95
N THR A 141 9.60 -9.77 -10.89
CA THR A 141 8.55 -10.29 -10.00
C THR A 141 9.09 -11.28 -8.96
N ASP A 142 10.37 -11.19 -8.61
CA ASP A 142 11.03 -12.10 -7.65
C ASP A 142 10.64 -11.85 -6.19
N LYS A 143 10.16 -10.64 -5.89
CA LYS A 143 9.72 -10.22 -4.55
C LYS A 143 8.35 -9.58 -4.64
N ILE A 144 7.39 -10.18 -3.96
CA ILE A 144 5.97 -9.82 -4.03
C ILE A 144 5.51 -9.35 -2.66
N GLU A 145 4.89 -8.17 -2.65
CA GLU A 145 4.07 -7.70 -1.53
C GLU A 145 2.60 -7.98 -1.90
N MET A 146 2.03 -9.01 -1.29
CA MET A 146 0.65 -9.41 -1.52
C MET A 146 -0.29 -8.57 -0.65
N ILE A 147 -1.32 -8.00 -1.27
CA ILE A 147 -2.30 -7.13 -0.61
C ILE A 147 -3.68 -7.68 -0.91
N VAL A 148 -4.30 -8.27 0.11
CA VAL A 148 -5.65 -8.82 0.05
C VAL A 148 -6.63 -7.74 0.50
N LEU A 149 -7.48 -7.35 -0.45
CA LEU A 149 -8.52 -6.35 -0.30
C LEU A 149 -9.89 -7.05 -0.29
N GLY A 150 -10.91 -6.41 0.24
CA GLY A 150 -12.22 -7.05 0.32
C GLY A 150 -13.22 -6.48 1.31
N GLY A 151 -12.91 -5.34 1.94
CA GLY A 151 -13.77 -4.69 2.92
C GLY A 151 -13.75 -5.42 4.26
N THR A 152 -14.32 -6.63 4.32
CA THR A 152 -14.65 -7.35 5.55
C THR A 152 -13.99 -8.73 5.64
N TRP A 153 -12.65 -8.79 5.66
CA TRP A 153 -11.88 -10.03 5.76
C TRP A 153 -12.41 -10.99 6.84
N ASP A 154 -12.71 -10.49 8.03
CA ASP A 154 -13.06 -11.34 9.16
C ASP A 154 -14.44 -12.00 9.07
N PHE A 155 -15.32 -11.51 8.19
CA PHE A 155 -16.65 -12.07 7.99
C PHE A 155 -16.67 -13.30 7.09
N TYR A 156 -15.60 -13.53 6.32
CA TYR A 156 -15.50 -14.73 5.51
C TYR A 156 -15.29 -15.97 6.40
N PRO A 157 -15.89 -17.12 6.03
CA PRO A 157 -15.63 -18.39 6.70
C PRO A 157 -14.14 -18.70 6.81
N ARG A 158 -13.74 -19.34 7.90
CA ARG A 158 -12.32 -19.66 8.19
C ARG A 158 -11.68 -20.45 7.04
N ASP A 159 -12.37 -21.47 6.54
CA ASP A 159 -11.85 -22.33 5.47
C ASP A 159 -11.66 -21.56 4.17
N TYR A 160 -12.58 -20.64 3.84
CA TYR A 160 -12.41 -19.76 2.68
C TYR A 160 -11.17 -18.88 2.82
N LYS A 161 -10.91 -18.31 4.00
CA LYS A 161 -9.72 -17.47 4.24
C LYS A 161 -8.43 -18.27 4.06
N ILE A 162 -8.38 -19.46 4.65
CA ILE A 162 -7.21 -20.36 4.56
C ILE A 162 -6.95 -20.76 3.11
N ASP A 163 -7.99 -21.23 2.42
CA ASP A 163 -7.90 -21.66 1.03
C ASP A 163 -7.55 -20.50 0.09
N PHE A 164 -8.13 -19.32 0.30
CA PHE A 164 -7.81 -18.11 -0.46
C PHE A 164 -6.31 -17.78 -0.34
N ILE A 165 -5.76 -17.70 0.89
CA ILE A 165 -4.33 -17.40 1.08
C ILE A 165 -3.44 -18.50 0.51
N LYS A 166 -3.78 -19.78 0.74
CA LYS A 166 -3.06 -20.92 0.17
C LYS A 166 -2.93 -20.79 -1.35
N GLN A 167 -4.03 -20.48 -2.03
CA GLN A 167 -4.03 -20.28 -3.48
C GLN A 167 -3.18 -19.09 -3.93
N LEU A 168 -3.01 -18.04 -3.13
CA LEU A 168 -2.07 -16.95 -3.46
C LEU A 168 -0.61 -17.42 -3.46
N TYR A 169 -0.25 -18.26 -2.47
CA TYR A 169 1.07 -18.90 -2.41
C TYR A 169 1.26 -19.87 -3.58
N ASP A 170 0.28 -20.76 -3.81
CA ASP A 170 0.31 -21.70 -4.93
C ASP A 170 0.51 -20.97 -6.26
N ALA A 171 -0.22 -19.89 -6.50
CA ALA A 171 -0.05 -19.12 -7.73
C ALA A 171 1.37 -18.59 -7.90
N CYS A 172 2.02 -18.16 -6.82
CA CYS A 172 3.40 -17.70 -6.90
C CYS A 172 4.38 -18.86 -7.10
N ASN A 173 4.11 -20.01 -6.48
CA ASN A 173 4.94 -21.21 -6.55
C ASN A 173 4.94 -21.85 -7.95
N THR A 174 3.79 -21.86 -8.62
CA THR A 174 3.59 -22.59 -9.87
C THR A 174 3.72 -21.72 -11.12
N PHE A 175 3.69 -20.39 -10.99
CA PHE A 175 3.66 -19.48 -12.14
C PHE A 175 4.81 -19.74 -13.14
N GLY A 176 6.01 -20.06 -12.65
CA GLY A 176 7.17 -20.36 -13.51
C GLY A 176 7.04 -21.65 -14.34
N ALA A 177 6.14 -22.56 -13.97
CA ALA A 177 5.87 -23.81 -14.68
C ALA A 177 4.70 -23.71 -15.68
N LEU A 178 4.02 -22.57 -15.75
CA LEU A 178 2.88 -22.39 -16.64
C LEU A 178 3.32 -22.26 -18.10
N ALA A 179 2.73 -23.07 -18.97
CA ALA A 179 2.78 -22.89 -20.41
C ALA A 179 1.71 -21.88 -20.83
N ILE A 180 2.12 -20.62 -20.99
CA ILE A 180 1.21 -19.51 -21.28
C ILE A 180 1.19 -19.20 -22.78
N LYS A 181 0.03 -19.36 -23.41
CA LYS A 181 -0.22 -18.97 -24.79
C LYS A 181 -0.87 -17.59 -24.86
N ASN A 182 -0.18 -16.64 -25.48
CA ASN A 182 -0.71 -15.30 -25.76
C ASN A 182 -1.84 -15.38 -26.80
N LEU A 183 -3.00 -14.80 -26.51
CA LEU A 183 -4.10 -14.67 -27.47
C LEU A 183 -4.15 -13.27 -28.13
N THR A 184 -3.04 -12.53 -28.12
CA THR A 184 -2.94 -11.19 -28.72
C THR A 184 -3.30 -11.23 -30.20
N GLY A 185 -4.49 -10.73 -30.56
CA GLY A 185 -4.97 -10.67 -31.94
C GLY A 185 -6.47 -10.86 -32.15
N THR A 186 -7.22 -11.29 -31.13
CA THR A 186 -8.68 -11.33 -31.18
C THR A 186 -9.26 -10.04 -30.60
N ALA A 187 -10.38 -9.55 -31.17
CA ALA A 187 -11.02 -8.28 -30.80
C ALA A 187 -11.45 -8.20 -29.33
N ASN A 188 -11.43 -9.32 -28.60
CA ASN A 188 -11.81 -9.40 -27.21
C ASN A 188 -10.57 -9.55 -26.32
N TRP A 189 -10.35 -8.50 -25.52
CA TRP A 189 -9.64 -8.40 -24.25
C TRP A 189 -8.10 -8.27 -24.18
N LYS A 190 -7.68 -7.39 -23.27
CA LYS A 190 -6.31 -6.85 -23.09
C LYS A 190 -5.41 -7.67 -22.17
N TYR A 191 -5.87 -8.84 -21.71
CA TYR A 191 -5.13 -9.71 -20.77
C TYR A 191 -5.30 -11.21 -21.11
N ALA A 192 -5.65 -11.48 -22.37
CA ALA A 192 -5.89 -12.79 -22.96
C ALA A 192 -4.69 -13.71 -22.99
N PHE A 193 -4.60 -14.61 -22.01
CA PHE A 193 -3.80 -15.80 -22.16
C PHE A 193 -4.54 -17.06 -21.74
N GLU A 194 -4.11 -18.16 -22.35
CA GLU A 194 -4.54 -19.51 -22.05
C GLU A 194 -3.37 -20.25 -21.39
N ILE A 195 -3.66 -20.99 -20.32
CA ILE A 195 -2.68 -21.88 -19.68
C ILE A 195 -2.90 -23.27 -20.28
N THR A 196 -2.02 -23.71 -21.18
CA THR A 196 -2.24 -24.95 -21.95
C THR A 196 -1.88 -26.21 -21.18
N ASN A 197 -1.17 -26.09 -20.06
CA ASN A 197 -0.77 -27.21 -19.21
C ASN A 197 -1.42 -27.16 -17.83
N GLN A 198 -2.58 -26.50 -17.69
CA GLN A 198 -3.22 -26.29 -16.38
C GLN A 198 -3.45 -27.62 -15.62
N ASP A 199 -3.85 -28.69 -16.33
CA ASP A 199 -4.09 -30.02 -15.74
C ASP A 199 -2.82 -30.71 -15.23
N GLN A 200 -1.64 -30.20 -15.60
CA GLN A 200 -0.33 -30.73 -15.17
C GLN A 200 0.22 -29.95 -13.97
N ILE A 201 -0.43 -28.86 -13.56
CA ILE A 201 0.03 -28.02 -12.46
C ILE A 201 -0.49 -28.58 -11.14
N GLN A 202 0.41 -29.18 -10.37
CA GLN A 202 0.11 -29.63 -9.02
C GLN A 202 0.15 -28.45 -8.05
N LEU A 203 -0.95 -28.25 -7.30
CA LEU A 203 -1.01 -27.29 -6.20
C LEU A 203 -0.63 -27.99 -4.88
N SER A 204 -0.24 -27.22 -3.87
CA SER A 204 0.02 -27.74 -2.52
C SER A 204 -1.24 -28.40 -1.93
N SER A 205 -1.06 -29.32 -0.98
CA SER A 205 -2.13 -29.97 -0.23
C SER A 205 -2.64 -29.12 0.94
N SER A 206 -1.80 -28.25 1.48
CA SER A 206 -2.11 -27.42 2.65
C SER A 206 -1.49 -26.02 2.55
N LEU A 207 -1.97 -25.08 3.36
CA LEU A 207 -1.40 -23.74 3.46
C LEU A 207 0.06 -23.76 3.95
N GLU A 208 0.38 -24.64 4.90
CA GLU A 208 1.73 -24.77 5.45
C GLU A 208 2.72 -25.24 4.38
N GLU A 209 2.34 -26.24 3.59
CA GLU A 209 3.13 -26.69 2.44
C GLU A 209 3.28 -25.57 1.39
N ALA A 210 2.21 -24.83 1.09
CA ALA A 210 2.26 -23.71 0.14
C ALA A 210 3.28 -22.64 0.57
N ILE A 211 3.30 -22.31 1.87
CA ILE A 211 4.24 -21.36 2.46
C ILE A 211 5.67 -21.89 2.38
N GLN A 212 5.89 -23.15 2.77
CA GLN A 212 7.22 -23.79 2.75
C GLN A 212 7.83 -23.80 1.34
N ILE A 213 7.04 -24.15 0.31
CA ILE A 213 7.49 -24.09 -1.09
C ILE A 213 7.84 -22.64 -1.47
N ASN A 214 7.08 -21.66 -0.99
CA ASN A 214 7.26 -20.26 -1.37
C ASN A 214 8.54 -19.63 -0.80
N GLU A 215 9.12 -20.17 0.27
CA GLU A 215 10.37 -19.67 0.87
C GLU A 215 11.51 -19.61 -0.15
N THR A 216 11.55 -20.58 -1.08
CA THR A 216 12.57 -20.71 -2.14
C THR A 216 12.03 -20.51 -3.56
N ALA A 217 10.74 -20.19 -3.73
CA ALA A 217 10.14 -20.02 -5.04
C ALA A 217 10.75 -18.86 -5.84
N GLN A 218 10.59 -18.88 -7.18
CA GLN A 218 11.02 -17.77 -8.04
C GLN A 218 10.27 -16.47 -7.72
N HIS A 219 9.00 -16.58 -7.33
CA HIS A 219 8.10 -15.48 -7.01
C HIS A 219 7.77 -15.54 -5.51
N ARG A 220 8.53 -14.80 -4.68
CA ARG A 220 8.39 -14.94 -3.21
C ARG A 220 7.45 -13.89 -2.63
N ILE A 221 6.49 -14.32 -1.84
CA ILE A 221 5.65 -13.44 -1.03
C ILE A 221 6.47 -13.02 0.19
N ILE A 222 7.11 -11.87 0.10
CA ILE A 222 7.95 -11.30 1.17
C ILE A 222 7.13 -10.46 2.18
N GLY A 223 5.85 -10.25 1.88
CA GLY A 223 4.92 -9.60 2.79
C GLY A 223 3.49 -9.84 2.33
N LEU A 224 2.60 -10.07 3.30
CA LEU A 224 1.18 -10.31 3.08
C LEU A 224 0.39 -9.35 3.97
N THR A 225 -0.55 -8.64 3.34
CA THR A 225 -1.35 -7.60 3.96
C THR A 225 -2.82 -7.92 3.84
N ILE A 226 -3.55 -7.77 4.95
CA ILE A 226 -5.00 -7.88 4.99
C ILE A 226 -5.60 -6.63 5.66
N GLU A 227 -6.86 -6.34 5.35
CA GLU A 227 -7.66 -5.29 6.00
C GLU A 227 -8.55 -5.90 7.10
N THR A 228 -8.72 -5.20 8.23
CA THR A 228 -9.56 -5.64 9.36
C THR A 228 -10.26 -4.46 10.01
N ARG A 229 -11.28 -4.75 10.82
CA ARG A 229 -11.81 -3.81 11.81
C ARG A 229 -11.24 -4.11 13.21
N PRO A 230 -11.23 -3.13 14.14
CA PRO A 230 -10.68 -3.28 15.48
C PRO A 230 -11.26 -4.46 16.28
N GLU A 231 -12.57 -4.68 16.20
CA GLU A 231 -13.26 -5.70 16.99
C GLU A 231 -12.82 -7.14 16.67
N PHE A 232 -12.22 -7.36 15.50
CA PHE A 232 -11.71 -8.67 15.08
C PHE A 232 -10.24 -8.89 15.43
N VAL A 233 -9.59 -7.95 16.12
CA VAL A 233 -8.23 -8.15 16.60
C VAL A 233 -8.27 -8.88 17.95
N THR A 234 -8.58 -10.17 17.88
CA THR A 234 -8.54 -11.12 19.01
C THR A 234 -7.24 -11.91 18.99
N ASP A 235 -6.86 -12.52 20.12
CA ASP A 235 -5.66 -13.36 20.18
C ASP A 235 -5.74 -14.55 19.21
N GLN A 236 -6.94 -15.11 19.03
CA GLN A 236 -7.14 -16.20 18.07
C GLN A 236 -6.94 -15.73 16.63
N ASN A 237 -7.55 -14.61 16.26
CA ASN A 237 -7.40 -14.08 14.90
C ASN A 237 -5.95 -13.65 14.63
N CYS A 238 -5.25 -13.07 15.60
CA CYS A 238 -3.83 -12.76 15.47
C CYS A 238 -2.98 -14.02 15.22
N ARG A 239 -3.22 -15.11 15.96
CA ARG A 239 -2.53 -16.40 15.73
C ARG A 239 -2.83 -16.97 14.34
N ASP A 240 -4.10 -17.01 13.95
CA ASP A 240 -4.51 -17.51 12.63
C ASP A 240 -3.87 -16.67 11.50
N ARG A 241 -3.82 -15.34 11.64
CA ARG A 241 -3.18 -14.45 10.66
C ARG A 241 -1.67 -14.69 10.56
N ARG A 242 -0.98 -14.92 11.70
CA ARG A 242 0.45 -15.28 11.68
C ARG A 242 0.68 -16.63 11.00
N ALA A 243 -0.16 -17.62 11.27
CA ALA A 243 -0.09 -18.92 10.60
C ALA A 243 -0.32 -18.81 9.08
N MET A 244 -1.12 -17.84 8.63
CA MET A 244 -1.29 -17.52 7.21
C MET A 244 -0.12 -16.74 6.59
N GLY A 245 0.93 -16.41 7.34
CA GLY A 245 2.05 -15.60 6.84
C GLY A 245 1.75 -14.11 6.73
N VAL A 246 0.67 -13.61 7.35
CA VAL A 246 0.35 -12.18 7.36
C VAL A 246 1.44 -11.41 8.12
N THR A 247 2.00 -10.39 7.48
CA THR A 247 3.06 -9.55 8.06
C THR A 247 2.57 -8.14 8.38
N ARG A 248 1.47 -7.71 7.77
CA ARG A 248 0.90 -6.39 7.97
C ARG A 248 -0.63 -6.40 8.03
N ILE A 249 -1.17 -5.58 8.90
CA ILE A 249 -2.61 -5.35 9.05
C ILE A 249 -2.94 -3.92 8.67
N GLU A 250 -4.06 -3.72 8.00
CA GLU A 250 -4.58 -2.40 7.70
C GLU A 250 -5.94 -2.20 8.36
N MET A 251 -6.10 -1.10 9.09
CA MET A 251 -7.26 -0.87 9.93
C MET A 251 -7.93 0.46 9.62
N GLY A 252 -9.23 0.41 9.35
CA GLY A 252 -10.02 1.62 9.13
C GLY A 252 -10.41 2.30 10.44
N VAL A 253 -9.57 3.22 10.92
CA VAL A 253 -9.81 4.09 12.10
C VAL A 253 -10.70 5.27 11.72
N GLN A 254 -10.39 5.90 10.60
CA GLN A 254 -11.07 7.02 9.96
C GLN A 254 -10.97 8.34 10.73
N SER A 255 -11.38 8.39 12.00
CA SER A 255 -11.26 9.55 12.90
C SER A 255 -11.01 9.08 14.33
N THR A 256 -10.50 9.97 15.20
CA THR A 256 -10.44 9.77 16.66
C THR A 256 -11.59 10.44 17.40
N ASP A 257 -12.45 11.20 16.72
CA ASP A 257 -13.64 11.83 17.31
C ASP A 257 -14.83 10.86 17.26
N ASP A 258 -15.19 10.31 18.43
CA ASP A 258 -16.27 9.33 18.55
C ASP A 258 -17.63 9.87 18.08
N ALA A 259 -17.89 11.18 18.21
CA ALA A 259 -19.13 11.78 17.71
C ALA A 259 -19.15 11.81 16.17
N VAL A 260 -18.00 12.07 15.54
CA VAL A 260 -17.85 11.92 14.07
C VAL A 260 -18.04 10.46 13.67
N LEU A 261 -17.43 9.51 14.39
CA LEU A 261 -17.58 8.08 14.10
C LEU A 261 -19.04 7.60 14.20
N ASP A 262 -19.79 8.09 15.19
CA ASP A 262 -21.21 7.77 15.39
C ASP A 262 -22.10 8.34 14.28
N LEU A 263 -21.91 9.62 13.92
CA LEU A 263 -22.61 10.26 12.80
C LEU A 263 -22.38 9.49 11.49
N ASN A 264 -21.18 8.93 11.31
CA ASN A 264 -20.83 8.15 10.13
C ASN A 264 -21.15 6.65 10.25
N LYS A 265 -21.79 6.24 11.35
CA LYS A 265 -22.18 4.84 11.65
C LYS A 265 -21.01 3.87 11.53
N ARG A 266 -19.82 4.27 12.00
CA ARG A 266 -18.59 3.49 11.90
C ARG A 266 -18.69 2.16 12.64
N GLY A 267 -19.40 2.15 13.77
CA GLY A 267 -19.66 0.97 14.60
C GLY A 267 -18.50 0.53 15.50
N HIS A 268 -17.58 1.45 15.81
CA HIS A 268 -16.58 1.33 16.88
C HIS A 268 -16.08 2.74 17.23
N HIS A 269 -15.41 2.85 18.39
CA HIS A 269 -14.83 4.08 18.91
C HIS A 269 -13.31 3.97 19.05
N LEU A 270 -12.68 5.06 19.47
CA LEU A 270 -11.23 5.12 19.66
C LEU A 270 -10.71 4.06 20.64
N ALA A 271 -11.47 3.76 21.69
CA ALA A 271 -11.08 2.78 22.71
C ALA A 271 -10.90 1.36 22.15
N GLU A 272 -11.73 0.95 21.17
CA GLU A 272 -11.55 -0.34 20.49
C GLU A 272 -10.32 -0.34 19.60
N VAL A 273 -10.05 0.79 18.93
CA VAL A 273 -8.86 0.97 18.09
C VAL A 273 -7.59 0.84 18.92
N GLU A 274 -7.50 1.51 20.07
CA GLU A 274 -6.35 1.42 20.97
C GLU A 274 -6.04 -0.02 21.38
N LYS A 275 -7.06 -0.74 21.85
CA LYS A 275 -6.93 -2.15 22.26
C LYS A 275 -6.44 -3.02 21.09
N ALA A 276 -7.00 -2.79 19.91
CA ALA A 276 -6.65 -3.54 18.71
C ALA A 276 -5.20 -3.26 18.27
N LEU A 277 -4.80 -2.00 18.13
CA LEU A 277 -3.45 -1.63 17.70
C LEU A 277 -2.38 -2.02 18.73
N HIS A 278 -2.67 -1.91 20.03
CA HIS A 278 -1.80 -2.44 21.07
C HIS A 278 -1.60 -3.96 20.91
N LYS A 279 -2.67 -4.73 20.66
CA LYS A 279 -2.56 -6.16 20.43
C LYS A 279 -1.79 -6.49 19.15
N LEU A 280 -2.00 -5.76 18.06
CA LEU A 280 -1.24 -5.97 16.82
C LEU A 280 0.28 -5.83 17.04
N ARG A 281 0.71 -4.86 17.87
CA ARG A 281 2.12 -4.71 18.27
C ARG A 281 2.63 -5.92 19.04
N GLN A 282 1.85 -6.45 19.99
CA GLN A 282 2.23 -7.63 20.79
C GLN A 282 2.47 -8.87 19.92
N TYR A 283 1.76 -8.98 18.79
CA TYR A 283 1.94 -10.05 17.81
C TYR A 283 2.92 -9.70 16.67
N ALA A 284 3.67 -8.59 16.81
CA ALA A 284 4.67 -8.13 15.86
C ALA A 284 4.15 -8.00 14.42
N PHE A 285 2.91 -7.54 14.26
CA PHE A 285 2.42 -7.07 12.97
C PHE A 285 2.89 -5.64 12.72
N LYS A 286 3.31 -5.36 11.48
CA LYS A 286 3.25 -3.97 11.00
C LYS A 286 1.79 -3.58 10.88
N PHE A 287 1.45 -2.31 11.07
CA PHE A 287 0.09 -1.88 10.81
C PHE A 287 -0.01 -0.50 10.18
N SER A 288 -0.96 -0.41 9.26
CA SER A 288 -1.39 0.84 8.67
C SER A 288 -2.77 1.21 9.20
N ILE A 289 -2.97 2.47 9.56
CA ILE A 289 -4.31 3.01 9.82
C ILE A 289 -4.80 3.79 8.61
N HIS A 290 -6.10 3.71 8.34
CA HIS A 290 -6.76 4.58 7.37
C HIS A 290 -7.35 5.75 8.15
N ILE A 291 -7.08 6.97 7.70
CA ILE A 291 -7.65 8.21 8.21
C ILE A 291 -8.41 8.87 7.06
N MET A 292 -9.63 9.32 7.35
CA MET A 292 -10.53 9.92 6.37
C MET A 292 -10.93 11.33 6.79
N PRO A 293 -10.24 12.37 6.29
CA PRO A 293 -10.69 13.75 6.47
C PRO A 293 -12.01 14.04 5.76
N GLY A 294 -12.76 15.02 6.26
CA GLY A 294 -14.02 15.47 5.68
C GLY A 294 -15.17 14.50 5.90
N LEU A 295 -15.15 13.68 6.95
CA LEU A 295 -16.32 12.86 7.30
C LEU A 295 -17.52 13.73 7.71
N TYR A 296 -18.73 13.18 7.65
CA TYR A 296 -19.93 13.91 8.06
C TYR A 296 -19.85 14.35 9.53
N GLY A 297 -20.00 15.65 9.81
CA GLY A 297 -19.83 16.22 11.15
C GLY A 297 -18.37 16.50 11.57
N SER A 298 -17.41 16.26 10.68
CA SER A 298 -16.01 16.69 10.86
C SER A 298 -15.79 18.12 10.36
N THR A 299 -14.67 18.71 10.76
CA THR A 299 -14.14 19.98 10.27
C THR A 299 -12.63 19.83 10.05
N VAL A 300 -12.00 20.79 9.36
CA VAL A 300 -10.54 20.79 9.17
C VAL A 300 -9.79 20.70 10.49
N GLU A 301 -10.26 21.41 11.52
CA GLU A 301 -9.67 21.40 12.86
C GLU A 301 -9.75 20.01 13.49
N LYS A 302 -10.92 19.34 13.40
CA LYS A 302 -11.11 17.97 13.90
C LYS A 302 -10.27 16.95 13.13
N ASP A 303 -10.13 17.14 11.82
CA ASP A 303 -9.31 16.28 10.99
C ASP A 303 -7.82 16.42 11.33
N ILE A 304 -7.33 17.64 11.60
CA ILE A 304 -5.96 17.88 12.10
C ILE A 304 -5.79 17.30 13.50
N GLN A 305 -6.77 17.51 14.39
CA GLN A 305 -6.78 16.96 15.75
C GLN A 305 -6.70 15.43 15.73
N THR A 306 -7.33 14.77 14.76
CA THR A 306 -7.21 13.31 14.57
C THR A 306 -5.75 12.87 14.43
N PHE A 307 -4.91 13.62 13.71
CA PHE A 307 -3.48 13.28 13.64
C PHE A 307 -2.76 13.55 14.95
N HIS A 308 -3.09 14.66 15.65
CA HIS A 308 -2.51 14.92 16.97
C HIS A 308 -2.80 13.77 17.94
N ASP A 309 -4.06 13.35 18.03
CA ASP A 309 -4.49 12.25 18.90
C ASP A 309 -3.77 10.94 18.56
N VAL A 310 -3.63 10.61 17.27
CA VAL A 310 -2.93 9.40 16.80
C VAL A 310 -1.49 9.31 17.29
N TYR A 311 -0.77 10.44 17.37
CA TYR A 311 0.65 10.43 17.78
C TYR A 311 0.89 10.81 19.23
N ALA A 312 -0.01 11.57 19.85
CA ALA A 312 -0.01 11.80 21.30
C ALA A 312 -0.34 10.50 22.05
N ASN A 313 -1.18 9.64 21.48
CA ASN A 313 -1.58 8.40 22.11
C ASN A 313 -0.52 7.29 21.94
N PRO A 314 0.08 6.78 23.03
CA PRO A 314 1.09 5.74 22.99
C PRO A 314 0.61 4.43 22.35
N TYR A 315 -0.69 4.16 22.35
CA TYR A 315 -1.28 2.93 21.83
C TYR A 315 -1.65 3.01 20.34
N LEU A 316 -1.59 4.18 19.70
CA LEU A 316 -2.00 4.35 18.29
C LEU A 316 -0.82 4.37 17.33
N LYS A 317 0.08 5.37 17.40
CA LYS A 317 1.42 5.45 16.76
C LYS A 317 1.69 4.40 15.64
N PRO A 318 1.09 4.56 14.45
CA PRO A 318 1.12 3.56 13.37
C PRO A 318 2.40 3.55 12.56
N ASP A 319 2.77 2.41 11.97
CA ASP A 319 3.90 2.35 11.03
C ASP A 319 3.57 3.04 9.71
N GLU A 320 2.30 2.98 9.30
CA GLU A 320 1.85 3.45 8.00
C GLU A 320 0.50 4.20 8.08
N ILE A 321 0.34 5.25 7.28
CA ILE A 321 -0.95 5.93 7.11
C ILE A 321 -1.45 5.79 5.68
N LYS A 322 -2.73 5.43 5.53
CA LYS A 322 -3.51 5.70 4.32
C LYS A 322 -4.39 6.92 4.55
N PHE A 323 -4.14 7.97 3.80
CA PHE A 323 -4.86 9.23 3.86
C PHE A 323 -5.91 9.27 2.74
N TYR A 324 -7.19 9.25 3.10
CA TYR A 324 -8.30 9.17 2.16
C TYR A 324 -9.34 10.27 2.41
N PRO A 325 -9.22 11.44 1.78
CA PRO A 325 -10.28 12.44 1.81
C PRO A 325 -11.62 11.84 1.43
N THR A 326 -12.65 12.16 2.20
CA THR A 326 -14.00 11.63 1.99
C THR A 326 -14.54 12.12 0.65
N SER A 327 -15.01 11.18 -0.17
CA SER A 327 -15.61 11.45 -1.48
C SER A 327 -17.07 11.05 -1.45
N VAL A 328 -17.93 11.85 -2.07
CA VAL A 328 -19.36 11.54 -2.18
C VAL A 328 -19.57 10.62 -3.37
N ILE A 329 -19.99 9.39 -3.09
CA ILE A 329 -20.25 8.36 -4.11
C ILE A 329 -21.76 8.14 -4.21
N PRO A 330 -22.36 8.03 -5.42
CA PRO A 330 -23.77 7.71 -5.59
C PRO A 330 -24.20 6.48 -4.79
N GLN A 331 -25.49 6.42 -4.45
CA GLN A 331 -26.10 5.26 -3.77
C GLN A 331 -25.48 4.97 -2.39
N THR A 332 -25.00 6.02 -1.72
CA THR A 332 -24.56 5.99 -0.32
C THR A 332 -25.42 6.93 0.50
N GLU A 333 -25.56 6.67 1.81
CA GLU A 333 -26.30 7.57 2.70
C GLU A 333 -25.63 8.95 2.78
N LEU A 334 -24.30 9.03 2.63
CA LEU A 334 -23.59 10.30 2.52
C LEU A 334 -24.02 11.11 1.28
N TYR A 335 -24.31 10.44 0.15
CA TYR A 335 -24.85 11.11 -1.04
C TYR A 335 -26.24 11.68 -0.82
N GLU A 336 -27.10 10.97 -0.07
CA GLU A 336 -28.42 11.49 0.30
C GLU A 336 -28.31 12.73 1.19
N LEU A 337 -27.39 12.74 2.16
CA LEU A 337 -27.12 13.91 2.99
C LEU A 337 -26.59 15.10 2.17
N TYR A 338 -25.72 14.83 1.19
CA TYR A 338 -25.24 15.84 0.25
C TYR A 338 -26.38 16.42 -0.59
N GLN A 339 -27.25 15.58 -1.16
CA GLN A 339 -28.39 16.05 -1.96
C GLN A 339 -29.39 16.88 -1.14
N GLN A 340 -29.50 16.61 0.16
CA GLN A 340 -30.33 17.39 1.08
C GLN A 340 -29.69 18.70 1.54
N GLY A 341 -28.46 19.00 1.12
CA GLY A 341 -27.69 20.17 1.59
C GLY A 341 -27.24 20.06 3.05
N LYS A 342 -27.26 18.86 3.64
CA LYS A 342 -26.86 18.61 5.04
C LYS A 342 -25.38 18.31 5.20
N TYR A 343 -24.69 17.97 4.12
CA TYR A 343 -23.27 17.67 4.10
C TYR A 343 -22.60 18.41 2.96
N GLU A 344 -21.51 19.10 3.26
CA GLU A 344 -20.63 19.74 2.30
C GLU A 344 -19.31 18.96 2.26
N PRO A 345 -18.86 18.52 1.07
CA PRO A 345 -17.62 17.76 0.96
C PRO A 345 -16.40 18.65 1.12
N ILE A 346 -15.34 18.09 1.72
CA ILE A 346 -14.06 18.77 1.88
C ILE A 346 -13.46 19.20 0.52
N THR A 347 -12.96 20.42 0.47
CA THR A 347 -12.35 21.04 -0.71
C THR A 347 -10.89 20.60 -0.92
N THR A 348 -10.35 20.86 -2.11
CA THR A 348 -8.94 20.53 -2.41
C THR A 348 -7.98 21.38 -1.57
N GLU A 349 -8.36 22.63 -1.32
CA GLU A 349 -7.64 23.62 -0.52
C GLU A 349 -7.54 23.16 0.93
N GLU A 350 -8.66 22.76 1.54
CA GLU A 350 -8.70 22.22 2.90
C GLU A 350 -7.93 20.91 3.02
N ILE A 351 -8.06 19.99 2.05
CA ILE A 351 -7.24 18.78 2.01
C ILE A 351 -5.74 19.14 1.98
N SER A 352 -5.37 20.14 1.19
CA SER A 352 -3.98 20.58 1.07
C SER A 352 -3.46 21.18 2.38
N GLU A 353 -4.29 21.94 3.09
CA GLU A 353 -3.99 22.48 4.41
C GLU A 353 -3.75 21.37 5.43
N ILE A 354 -4.66 20.38 5.52
CA ILE A 354 -4.51 19.24 6.43
C ILE A 354 -3.20 18.50 6.15
N ILE A 355 -2.90 18.19 4.89
CA ILE A 355 -1.66 17.49 4.51
C ILE A 355 -0.44 18.33 4.90
N GLU A 356 -0.46 19.62 4.60
CA GLU A 356 0.64 20.53 4.87
C GLU A 356 0.95 20.65 6.37
N THR A 357 -0.07 20.86 7.19
CA THR A 357 0.04 20.94 8.65
C THR A 357 0.49 19.60 9.24
N THR A 358 -0.21 18.52 8.90
CA THR A 358 0.02 17.21 9.54
C THR A 358 1.37 16.62 9.17
N PHE A 359 1.82 16.74 7.90
CA PHE A 359 3.09 16.14 7.47
C PHE A 359 4.29 16.92 8.02
N ARG A 360 4.12 18.22 8.23
CA ARG A 360 5.15 19.07 8.83
C ARG A 360 5.23 18.87 10.33
N GLU A 361 4.12 19.03 11.03
CA GLU A 361 4.12 19.32 12.46
C GLU A 361 3.74 18.10 13.31
N ILE A 362 3.02 17.13 12.73
CA ILE A 362 2.43 16.04 13.50
C ILE A 362 3.03 14.65 13.19
N ILE A 363 3.13 14.27 11.91
CA ILE A 363 3.57 12.92 11.52
C ILE A 363 5.08 12.73 11.75
N PRO A 364 5.50 11.75 12.57
CA PRO A 364 6.89 11.48 12.86
C PRO A 364 7.58 10.69 11.73
N PRO A 365 8.92 10.75 11.63
CA PRO A 365 9.67 10.22 10.49
C PRO A 365 9.64 8.71 10.28
N TYR A 366 9.32 7.94 11.33
CA TYR A 366 9.19 6.49 11.20
C TYR A 366 7.92 6.10 10.42
N THR A 367 6.94 7.01 10.30
CA THR A 367 5.66 6.71 9.66
C THR A 367 5.79 6.82 8.15
N ARG A 368 5.36 5.78 7.44
CA ARG A 368 5.25 5.81 5.98
C ARG A 368 3.82 6.19 5.54
N ILE A 369 3.71 7.23 4.73
CA ILE A 369 2.44 7.63 4.09
C ILE A 369 2.12 6.71 2.93
N LYS A 370 1.59 5.52 3.20
CA LYS A 370 1.36 4.48 2.18
C LYS A 370 0.54 4.96 0.98
N ARG A 371 -0.39 5.89 1.21
CA ARG A 371 -1.24 6.43 0.15
C ARG A 371 -1.83 7.79 0.51
N LEU A 372 -1.83 8.68 -0.48
CA LEU A 372 -2.49 9.97 -0.46
C LEU A 372 -3.56 9.94 -1.55
N ILE A 373 -4.82 9.72 -1.17
CA ILE A 373 -6.01 9.47 -2.03
C ILE A 373 -6.19 8.06 -2.58
N ARG A 374 -7.46 7.67 -2.65
CA ARG A 374 -7.96 6.43 -3.22
C ARG A 374 -8.12 6.54 -4.74
N ASP A 375 -7.87 5.45 -5.47
CA ASP A 375 -7.98 5.40 -6.95
C ASP A 375 -9.45 5.18 -7.35
N ILE A 376 -10.37 6.01 -6.86
CA ILE A 376 -11.76 6.02 -7.32
C ILE A 376 -11.79 6.84 -8.63
N PRO A 377 -12.34 6.29 -9.74
CA PRO A 377 -12.49 7.06 -10.97
C PRO A 377 -13.32 8.33 -10.73
N ALA A 378 -12.90 9.46 -11.30
CA ALA A 378 -13.60 10.74 -11.12
C ALA A 378 -15.07 10.69 -11.59
N THR A 379 -15.40 9.79 -12.54
CA THR A 379 -16.78 9.57 -13.00
C THR A 379 -17.69 8.95 -11.95
N GLU A 380 -17.14 8.36 -10.90
CA GLU A 380 -17.88 7.77 -9.77
C GLU A 380 -18.04 8.76 -8.60
N ILE A 381 -17.37 9.92 -8.66
CA ILE A 381 -17.37 10.93 -7.60
C ILE A 381 -18.42 11.97 -7.94
N SER A 382 -19.47 12.06 -7.13
CA SER A 382 -20.51 13.08 -7.28
C SER A 382 -20.08 14.44 -6.73
N ALA A 383 -19.31 14.45 -5.64
CA ALA A 383 -18.81 15.66 -5.00
C ALA A 383 -17.57 15.37 -4.14
N GLY A 384 -16.74 16.39 -3.93
CA GLY A 384 -15.42 16.30 -3.29
C GLY A 384 -14.26 16.42 -4.29
N SER A 385 -13.03 16.14 -3.83
CA SER A 385 -11.84 16.30 -4.67
C SER A 385 -11.77 15.28 -5.80
N ASN A 386 -11.86 15.78 -7.04
CA ASN A 386 -11.61 15.02 -8.28
C ASN A 386 -10.13 14.95 -8.68
N VAL A 387 -9.22 15.44 -7.81
CA VAL A 387 -7.79 15.51 -8.10
C VAL A 387 -7.16 14.11 -8.06
N THR A 388 -6.97 13.51 -9.23
CA THR A 388 -6.37 12.17 -9.38
C THR A 388 -4.85 12.13 -9.18
N ASN A 389 -4.19 13.29 -9.15
CA ASN A 389 -2.74 13.45 -9.00
C ASN A 389 -2.33 14.27 -7.76
N LEU A 390 -3.14 14.29 -6.69
CA LEU A 390 -2.88 15.15 -5.52
C LEU A 390 -1.50 14.92 -4.90
N SER A 391 -1.02 13.67 -4.84
CA SER A 391 0.32 13.37 -4.29
C SER A 391 1.42 14.14 -5.02
N GLN A 392 1.34 14.20 -6.36
CA GLN A 392 2.26 15.00 -7.16
C GLN A 392 2.06 16.50 -6.90
N LEU A 393 0.82 16.98 -6.91
CA LEU A 393 0.51 18.39 -6.67
C LEU A 393 1.02 18.87 -5.30
N MET A 394 0.78 18.08 -4.25
CA MET A 394 1.27 18.35 -2.91
C MET A 394 2.79 18.26 -2.84
N HIS A 395 3.40 17.31 -3.55
CA HIS A 395 4.86 17.20 -3.58
C HIS A 395 5.49 18.44 -4.19
N GLU A 396 4.98 18.90 -5.33
CA GLU A 396 5.44 20.11 -5.99
C GLU A 396 5.15 21.37 -5.16
N LYS A 397 3.96 21.46 -4.53
CA LYS A 397 3.58 22.57 -3.64
C LYS A 397 4.53 22.66 -2.45
N LEU A 398 4.75 21.56 -1.75
CA LEU A 398 5.62 21.49 -0.58
C LEU A 398 7.08 21.72 -0.97
N LEU A 399 7.55 21.19 -2.10
CA LEU A 399 8.89 21.49 -2.61
C LEU A 399 9.08 22.96 -2.97
N LYS A 400 8.08 23.62 -3.57
CA LYS A 400 8.13 25.05 -3.88
C LYS A 400 8.12 25.90 -2.62
N LYS A 401 7.28 25.55 -1.64
CA LYS A 401 7.15 26.29 -0.37
C LYS A 401 8.38 26.12 0.52
N TYR A 402 8.97 24.93 0.56
CA TYR A 402 10.05 24.55 1.48
C TYR A 402 11.36 24.16 0.76
N GLN A 403 11.75 24.89 -0.31
CA GLN A 403 12.94 24.58 -1.13
C GLN A 403 14.18 24.16 -0.30
N LYS A 404 15.03 23.29 -0.90
CA LYS A 404 16.33 22.68 -0.51
C LYS A 404 17.03 22.97 0.84
N ALA A 405 16.76 24.03 1.60
CA ALA A 405 17.51 24.49 2.77
C ALA A 405 16.67 24.99 3.96
N ASP A 406 15.39 24.60 4.12
CA ASP A 406 14.75 24.77 5.43
C ASP A 406 15.29 23.71 6.41
N ALA A 407 16.47 23.99 6.97
CA ALA A 407 17.11 23.16 7.98
C ALA A 407 16.21 23.01 9.21
N ASP A 408 15.39 24.03 9.51
CA ASP A 408 14.48 24.03 10.65
C ASP A 408 13.36 23.03 10.44
N PHE A 409 12.72 22.99 9.26
CA PHE A 409 11.73 21.96 8.94
C PHE A 409 12.28 20.54 9.14
N ARG A 410 13.47 20.24 8.61
CA ARG A 410 14.05 18.89 8.69
C ARG A 410 14.50 18.55 10.10
N SER A 411 15.08 19.52 10.80
CA SER A 411 15.49 19.37 12.20
C SER A 411 14.26 19.04 13.06
N VAL A 412 13.19 19.83 12.96
CA VAL A 412 11.92 19.60 13.68
C VAL A 412 11.30 18.25 13.29
N PHE A 413 11.33 17.89 12.02
CA PHE A 413 10.86 16.59 11.54
C PHE A 413 11.60 15.44 12.24
N TYR A 414 12.94 15.44 12.21
CA TYR A 414 13.76 14.37 12.81
C TYR A 414 13.85 14.41 14.34
N HIS A 415 13.68 15.57 14.98
CA HIS A 415 13.60 15.67 16.44
C HIS A 415 12.46 14.82 17.00
N ARG A 416 11.35 14.66 16.27
CA ARG A 416 10.22 13.82 16.67
C ARG A 416 10.52 12.31 16.67
N LEU A 417 11.60 11.85 16.04
CA LEU A 417 12.07 10.46 16.25
C LEU A 417 12.65 10.24 17.63
N TYR A 418 13.20 11.29 18.23
CA TYR A 418 14.02 11.22 19.43
C TYR A 418 13.54 12.27 20.44
N GLU A 419 12.24 12.26 20.73
CA GLU A 419 11.65 13.14 21.73
C GLU A 419 12.32 12.90 23.10
N ASN A 420 12.77 13.97 23.75
CA ASN A 420 13.53 13.93 24.99
C ASN A 420 14.70 12.93 24.92
N LEU A 421 15.52 13.00 23.86
CA LEU A 421 16.69 12.13 23.70
C LEU A 421 17.74 12.36 24.79
N GLN A 422 18.01 11.32 25.57
CA GLN A 422 19.18 11.21 26.42
C GLN A 422 20.15 10.21 25.81
N VAL A 423 21.38 10.66 25.58
CA VAL A 423 22.45 9.85 24.98
C VAL A 423 23.40 9.42 26.08
N PHE A 424 23.74 8.14 26.09
CA PHE A 424 24.71 7.55 26.99
C PHE A 424 25.93 7.11 26.17
N SER A 425 27.11 7.50 26.62
CA SER A 425 28.37 6.97 26.10
C SER A 425 28.84 5.73 26.86
N ASP A 426 28.30 5.51 28.07
CA ASP A 426 28.64 4.41 28.96
C ASP A 426 27.49 3.40 29.02
N GLU A 427 27.84 2.12 28.87
CA GLU A 427 26.88 1.02 28.79
C GLU A 427 26.30 0.68 30.18
N GLU A 428 27.11 0.77 31.24
CA GLU A 428 26.64 0.50 32.61
C GLU A 428 25.66 1.57 33.08
N GLU A 429 25.93 2.85 32.79
CA GLU A 429 25.04 3.97 33.09
C GLU A 429 23.70 3.82 32.34
N PHE A 430 23.75 3.54 31.03
CA PHE A 430 22.56 3.27 30.22
C PHE A 430 21.70 2.16 30.82
N PHE A 431 22.32 1.01 31.12
CA PHE A 431 21.62 -0.12 31.73
C PHE A 431 21.09 0.23 33.11
N SER A 432 21.81 1.00 33.92
CA SER A 432 21.34 1.44 35.24
C SER A 432 20.08 2.31 35.12
N VAL A 433 20.00 3.21 34.15
CA VAL A 433 18.85 4.12 33.99
C VAL A 433 17.63 3.37 33.48
N ILE A 434 17.77 2.49 32.49
CA ILE A 434 16.61 1.75 31.96
C ILE A 434 16.09 0.69 32.95
N THR A 435 16.97 0.12 33.79
CA THR A 435 16.59 -0.88 34.80
C THR A 435 16.15 -0.28 36.13
N ASN A 436 16.63 0.91 36.52
CA ASN A 436 16.17 1.61 37.72
C ASN A 436 14.95 2.51 37.44
N GLY A 437 14.83 3.10 36.25
CA GLY A 437 13.65 3.86 35.84
C GLY A 437 12.38 3.00 35.75
N THR A 438 12.53 1.68 35.58
CA THR A 438 11.43 0.70 35.63
C THR A 438 11.05 0.27 37.06
N LYS A 439 11.84 0.60 38.09
CA LYS A 439 11.49 0.25 39.49
C LYS A 439 10.28 1.02 40.05
N GLY A 440 9.76 2.01 39.32
CA GLY A 440 8.47 2.66 39.62
C GLY A 440 7.23 1.91 39.11
N SER A 441 7.37 0.90 38.26
CA SER A 441 6.24 0.09 37.79
C SER A 441 6.67 -1.27 37.23
N VAL A 442 6.16 -2.32 37.88
CA VAL A 442 6.21 -3.75 37.54
C VAL A 442 7.50 -4.46 37.95
N ALA A 443 7.45 -5.08 39.14
CA ALA A 443 8.34 -6.17 39.49
C ALA A 443 8.11 -7.35 38.53
N ILE A 444 9.14 -7.78 37.82
CA ILE A 444 9.13 -9.01 37.02
C ILE A 444 9.37 -10.18 38.00
N PRO A 445 8.40 -11.08 38.24
CA PRO A 445 8.65 -12.25 39.07
C PRO A 445 9.57 -13.19 38.30
N LYS A 446 10.64 -13.66 38.96
CA LYS A 446 11.66 -14.55 38.37
C LYS A 446 11.13 -15.89 37.84
N ASN A 447 9.83 -16.21 37.98
CA ASN A 447 9.19 -17.47 37.56
C ASN A 447 7.77 -17.29 36.97
N ALA A 448 7.49 -16.20 36.23
CA ALA A 448 6.21 -16.07 35.51
C ALA A 448 6.31 -16.66 34.09
N PRO A 449 5.37 -17.53 33.66
CA PRO A 449 5.33 -17.99 32.27
C PRO A 449 5.13 -16.78 31.36
N THR A 450 5.91 -16.71 30.29
CA THR A 450 5.89 -15.64 29.28
C THR A 450 4.51 -15.52 28.65
N GLY A 451 3.71 -14.59 29.16
CA GLY A 451 2.41 -14.24 28.61
C GLY A 451 1.47 -13.72 29.70
N LEU A 452 0.97 -12.50 29.52
CA LEU A 452 0.07 -11.76 30.42
C LEU A 452 0.75 -10.94 31.54
N LEU A 453 1.21 -9.74 31.18
CA LEU A 453 1.24 -8.62 32.13
C LEU A 453 0.02 -7.73 31.86
N ARG A 454 -1.02 -7.90 32.68
CA ARG A 454 -2.08 -6.90 32.85
C ARG A 454 -1.58 -5.86 33.85
N SER A 455 -1.42 -4.62 33.40
CA SER A 455 -1.43 -3.44 34.28
C SER A 455 -2.56 -2.55 33.80
N THR A 456 -3.65 -2.52 34.58
CA THR A 456 -4.74 -1.56 34.41
C THR A 456 -4.59 -0.52 35.51
N ARG A 457 -4.07 0.66 35.17
CA ARG A 457 -4.30 1.87 35.97
C ARG A 457 -5.17 2.80 35.13
N LYS A 458 -6.37 3.10 35.63
CA LYS A 458 -7.39 3.93 34.97
C LYS A 458 -7.03 5.42 34.90
N ASP A 459 -5.98 5.87 35.60
CA ASP A 459 -5.67 7.29 35.78
C ASP A 459 -4.23 7.70 35.40
N ALA A 460 -3.53 6.91 34.59
CA ALA A 460 -2.18 7.29 34.14
C ALA A 460 -2.29 8.34 33.03
N GLN A 461 -1.98 9.61 33.34
CA GLN A 461 -1.68 10.60 32.30
C GLN A 461 -0.56 10.05 31.40
N PRO A 462 -0.56 10.34 30.08
CA PRO A 462 0.50 9.87 29.19
C PRO A 462 1.83 10.41 29.69
N ALA A 463 2.73 9.52 30.12
CA ALA A 463 4.08 9.91 30.49
C ALA A 463 4.76 10.56 29.27
N SER A 464 5.42 11.70 29.47
CA SER A 464 6.33 12.28 28.48
C SER A 464 7.30 11.18 28.02
N PHE A 465 7.33 10.89 26.73
CA PHE A 465 8.20 9.84 26.21
C PHE A 465 9.66 10.27 26.37
N GLN A 466 10.44 9.44 27.06
CA GLN A 466 11.89 9.61 27.20
C GLN A 466 12.58 8.65 26.24
N THR A 467 13.40 9.17 25.32
CA THR A 467 14.17 8.36 24.37
C THR A 467 15.58 8.18 24.91
N TYR A 468 16.07 6.94 24.98
CA TYR A 468 17.43 6.64 25.41
C TYR A 468 18.24 6.06 24.25
N LEU A 469 19.47 6.53 24.06
CA LEU A 469 20.39 6.02 23.03
C LEU A 469 21.76 5.73 23.63
N LEU A 470 22.22 4.49 23.52
CA LEU A 470 23.62 4.13 23.82
C LEU A 470 24.47 4.34 22.56
N GLY A 471 25.49 5.20 22.65
CA GLY A 471 26.40 5.52 21.55
C GLY A 471 26.43 7.02 21.21
N LYS A 472 26.50 7.35 19.92
CA LYS A 472 26.59 8.75 19.46
C LYS A 472 25.22 9.33 19.15
N ALA A 473 25.02 10.60 19.48
CA ALA A 473 23.84 11.35 19.09
C ALA A 473 23.66 11.30 17.55
N PRO A 474 22.43 11.14 17.04
CA PRO A 474 22.18 11.14 15.60
C PRO A 474 22.48 12.53 15.01
N GLU A 475 23.22 12.59 13.91
CA GLU A 475 23.53 13.84 13.21
C GLU A 475 22.32 14.32 12.39
N LEU A 476 21.38 15.01 13.04
CA LEU A 476 20.10 15.39 12.42
C LEU A 476 20.26 16.40 11.26
N SER A 477 21.36 17.15 11.24
CA SER A 477 21.68 18.17 10.22
C SER A 477 22.12 17.59 8.87
N SER A 478 22.57 16.33 8.80
CA SER A 478 23.05 15.69 7.56
C SER A 478 21.96 14.90 6.80
N PHE A 479 20.77 14.70 7.39
CA PHE A 479 19.63 14.06 6.73
C PHE A 479 18.93 15.02 5.75
N ARG A 480 19.57 15.26 4.60
CA ARG A 480 19.20 16.29 3.60
C ARG A 480 18.01 15.96 2.68
N HIS A 481 17.24 14.91 2.94
CA HIS A 481 16.16 14.50 2.03
C HIS A 481 14.78 14.61 2.68
N PHE A 482 13.93 15.39 2.02
CA PHE A 482 12.52 15.60 2.30
C PHE A 482 11.76 14.27 2.37
N VAL A 483 10.70 14.23 3.17
CA VAL A 483 9.73 13.13 3.22
C VAL A 483 9.11 12.98 1.85
N SER A 484 9.51 11.95 1.10
CA SER A 484 8.86 11.67 -0.18
C SER A 484 7.36 11.42 0.07
N LEU A 485 6.51 12.34 -0.41
CA LEU A 485 5.05 12.17 -0.41
C LEU A 485 4.60 11.08 -1.39
N ASP A 486 5.50 10.65 -2.28
CA ASP A 486 5.35 9.40 -3.01
C ASP A 486 6.02 8.29 -2.20
N THR A 487 5.21 7.38 -1.64
CA THR A 487 5.71 6.19 -0.95
C THR A 487 5.56 4.91 -1.77
N ARG A 488 5.09 5.01 -3.01
CA ARG A 488 5.14 3.86 -3.93
C ARG A 488 6.52 3.78 -4.55
N SER A 489 7.15 4.91 -4.84
CA SER A 489 8.53 4.95 -5.28
C SER A 489 9.43 5.50 -4.15
N ARG A 490 10.47 4.74 -3.80
CA ARG A 490 11.67 5.34 -3.19
C ARG A 490 12.38 6.19 -4.25
N GLU A 491 11.71 7.22 -4.76
CA GLU A 491 12.31 8.23 -5.67
C GLU A 491 13.22 9.18 -4.88
N VAL A 492 14.18 8.64 -4.14
CA VAL A 492 15.37 9.38 -3.71
C VAL A 492 16.50 8.37 -3.57
N ARG A 493 17.17 8.05 -4.67
CA ARG A 493 18.54 7.48 -4.75
C ARG A 493 18.82 7.22 -6.22
N ASN A 494 19.38 8.21 -6.91
CA ASN A 494 20.16 8.13 -8.16
C ASN A 494 20.07 9.42 -9.01
N LYS A 495 20.18 10.60 -8.40
CA LYS A 495 21.01 11.62 -9.06
C LYS A 495 22.39 11.45 -8.46
N LYS A 496 23.28 10.75 -9.18
CA LYS A 496 24.71 11.03 -9.02
C LYS A 496 24.84 12.52 -9.28
N GLU A 497 25.25 13.26 -8.26
CA GLU A 497 25.65 14.65 -8.41
C GLU A 497 26.67 14.71 -9.56
N LYS A 498 26.39 15.56 -10.54
CA LYS A 498 27.34 15.90 -11.59
C LYS A 498 28.32 16.93 -11.05
#